data_AF-A0A2I1GFT0-F1
#
_entry.id   AF-A0A2I1GFT0-F1
#
_cell.length_a   1.000
_cell.length_b   1.000
_cell.length_c   1.000
_cell.angle_alpha   90.00
_cell.angle_beta   90.00
_cell.angle_gamma   90.00
#
_symmetry.space_group_name_H-M   'P 1'
#
loop_
_entity.id
_entity.type
_entity.pdbx_description
1 polymer ?
#
loop_
_entity_poly.entity_id
_entity_poly.type
_entity_poly.pdbx_seq_one_letter_code
_entity_poly.pdbx_strand_id
1 'polypeptide(L)'
;MDFERGKVIGFYERTISEKTGYNKTTIYNIITKYREKGAITVAFRSERPKKLTERDKRHLRAIVTKNWREPVEKIRENFNESTGNNACRRTMQQTLYEMGYNSSISEKYEYV
;
A
#
# COMPACT_ATOMS: atom_id res chain seq x y z
N MET A 1 33.41 20.35 -15.84
CA MET A 1 32.97 20.76 -14.49
C MET A 1 32.45 19.51 -13.81
N ASP A 2 33.39 18.73 -13.31
CA ASP A 2 33.20 17.37 -12.81
C ASP A 2 32.64 17.40 -11.40
N PHE A 3 31.64 16.56 -11.12
CA PHE A 3 30.96 16.54 -9.83
C PHE A 3 31.34 15.27 -9.05
N GLU A 4 32.49 15.31 -8.37
CA GLU A 4 32.86 14.33 -7.35
C GLU A 4 32.42 14.82 -5.98
N ARG A 5 31.34 14.25 -5.44
CA ARG A 5 30.88 14.24 -4.03
C ARG A 5 31.27 15.43 -3.14
N GLY A 6 31.17 16.66 -3.65
CA GLY A 6 31.50 17.88 -2.94
C GLY A 6 30.29 18.47 -2.21
N LYS A 7 30.40 18.64 -0.89
CA LYS A 7 29.44 19.39 -0.08
C LYS A 7 29.26 20.81 -0.67
N VAL A 8 28.05 21.11 -1.13
CA VAL A 8 27.70 22.42 -1.71
C VAL A 8 27.62 23.47 -0.59
N ILE A 9 28.48 24.48 -0.61
CA ILE A 9 28.60 25.52 0.44
C ILE A 9 27.51 26.61 0.32
N GLY A 10 26.89 26.74 -0.85
CA GLY A 10 25.70 27.60 -1.02
C GLY A 10 25.37 27.82 -2.50
N PHE A 11 24.12 27.57 -2.88
CA PHE A 11 23.56 27.91 -4.19
C PHE A 11 22.25 28.66 -3.99
N TYR A 12 22.02 29.70 -4.79
CA TYR A 12 20.73 30.37 -4.85
C TYR A 12 19.72 29.51 -5.62
N GLU A 13 18.46 29.49 -5.18
CA GLU A 13 17.38 28.69 -5.78
C GLU A 13 17.24 28.89 -7.30
N ARG A 14 17.47 30.12 -7.76
CA ARG A 14 17.45 30.48 -9.19
C ARG A 14 18.53 29.73 -9.98
N THR A 15 19.75 29.68 -9.46
CA THR A 15 20.87 28.96 -10.09
C THR A 15 20.62 27.45 -10.12
N ILE A 16 19.96 26.91 -9.09
CA ILE A 16 19.54 25.50 -9.07
C ILE A 16 18.46 25.28 -10.12
N SER A 17 17.51 26.20 -10.27
CA SER A 17 16.44 26.15 -11.27
C SER A 17 16.98 26.13 -12.69
N GLU A 18 17.88 27.05 -13.00
CA GLU A 18 18.54 27.13 -14.31
C GLU A 18 19.36 25.87 -14.62
N LYS A 19 20.02 25.28 -13.62
CA LYS A 19 20.83 24.05 -13.82
C LYS A 19 20.01 22.76 -13.90
N THR A 20 18.91 22.67 -13.15
CA THR A 20 18.12 21.44 -13.02
C THR A 20 16.89 21.43 -13.92
N GLY A 21 16.47 22.59 -14.45
CA GLY A 21 15.26 22.75 -15.24
C GLY A 21 13.95 22.72 -14.43
N TYR A 22 14.02 22.54 -13.11
CA TYR A 22 12.84 22.58 -12.24
C TYR A 22 12.45 24.01 -11.87
N ASN A 23 11.15 24.25 -11.73
CA ASN A 23 10.64 25.55 -11.28
C ASN A 23 11.22 25.92 -9.90
N LYS A 24 11.55 27.21 -9.72
CA LYS A 24 12.00 27.79 -8.45
C LYS A 24 11.10 27.38 -7.27
N THR A 25 9.78 27.38 -7.45
CA THR A 25 8.83 26.98 -6.37
C THR A 25 9.02 25.53 -5.96
N THR A 26 9.28 24.62 -6.91
CA THR A 26 9.57 23.22 -6.63
C THR A 26 10.86 23.07 -5.83
N ILE A 27 11.90 23.81 -6.21
CA ILE A 27 13.19 23.81 -5.52
C ILE A 27 13.05 24.35 -4.09
N TYR A 28 12.35 25.47 -3.91
CA TYR A 28 12.04 26.03 -2.60
C TYR A 28 11.34 24.99 -1.71
N ASN A 29 10.28 24.34 -2.21
CA ASN A 29 9.53 23.32 -1.47
C ASN A 29 10.41 22.12 -1.08
N ILE A 30 11.31 21.68 -1.96
CA ILE A 30 12.25 20.59 -1.68
C ILE A 30 13.25 21.00 -0.58
N ILE A 31 13.85 22.20 -0.67
CA ILE A 31 14.79 22.71 0.31
C ILE A 31 14.12 22.86 1.68
N THR A 32 12.93 23.46 1.73
CA THR A 32 12.14 23.62 2.97
C THR A 32 11.82 22.28 3.59
N LYS A 33 11.30 21.32 2.80
CA LYS A 33 11.00 19.97 3.29
C LYS A 33 12.23 19.24 3.82
N TYR A 34 13.39 19.41 3.17
CA TYR A 34 14.64 18.84 3.64
C TYR A 34 15.11 19.47 4.96
N ARG A 35 15.01 20.80 5.11
CA ARG A 35 15.38 21.50 6.35
C ARG A 35 14.50 21.11 7.53
N GLU A 36 13.20 20.97 7.30
CA GLU A 36 12.23 20.64 8.35
C GLU A 36 12.25 19.17 8.75
N LYS A 37 12.36 18.25 7.77
CA LYS A 37 12.12 16.82 7.99
C LYS A 37 13.34 15.94 7.73
N GLY A 38 14.44 16.50 7.19
CA GLY A 38 15.60 15.72 6.72
C GLY A 38 15.27 14.77 5.56
N ALA A 39 14.07 14.88 4.97
CA ALA A 39 13.55 13.90 4.02
C ALA A 39 14.10 14.18 2.61
N ILE A 40 14.91 13.25 2.11
CA ILE A 40 15.46 13.27 0.75
C ILE A 40 14.50 12.59 -0.24
N THR A 41 13.68 11.66 0.26
CA THR A 41 12.73 10.88 -0.54
C THR A 41 11.32 11.48 -0.50
N VAL A 42 10.54 11.15 -1.53
CA VAL A 42 9.10 11.45 -1.55
C VAL A 42 8.43 10.62 -0.45
N ALA A 43 7.54 11.26 0.31
CA ALA A 43 6.81 10.57 1.37
C ALA A 43 5.81 9.59 0.74
N PHE A 44 5.64 8.43 1.37
CA PHE A 44 4.60 7.48 0.98
C PHE A 44 3.23 8.17 1.03
N ARG A 45 2.39 7.92 0.03
CA ARG A 45 1.04 8.49 -0.03
C ARG A 45 0.14 7.64 0.87
N SER A 46 -0.55 8.26 1.81
CA SER A 46 -1.54 7.54 2.62
C SER A 46 -2.62 6.95 1.70
N GLU A 47 -2.87 5.65 1.84
CA GLU A 47 -3.93 4.96 1.12
C GLU A 47 -5.23 4.97 1.93
N ARG A 48 -6.36 4.80 1.23
CA ARG A 48 -7.65 4.64 1.91
C ARG A 48 -7.68 3.29 2.63
N PRO A 49 -8.07 3.23 3.92
CA PRO A 49 -8.19 1.95 4.62
C PRO A 49 -9.20 1.04 3.92
N LYS A 50 -8.84 -0.25 3.81
CA LYS A 50 -9.70 -1.27 3.21
C LYS A 50 -10.92 -1.54 4.11
N LYS A 51 -12.00 -2.03 3.51
CA LYS A 51 -13.25 -2.34 4.21
C LYS A 51 -13.11 -3.48 5.24
N LEU A 52 -12.25 -4.45 4.96
CA LEU A 52 -11.97 -5.57 5.86
C LEU A 52 -10.73 -5.26 6.69
N THR A 53 -10.90 -5.32 8.01
CA THR A 53 -9.82 -5.17 8.98
C THR A 53 -8.95 -6.43 9.04
N GLU A 54 -7.79 -6.37 9.69
CA GLU A 54 -6.96 -7.58 9.91
C GLU A 54 -7.68 -8.65 10.76
N ARG A 55 -8.57 -8.22 11.67
CA ARG A 55 -9.42 -9.14 12.42
C ARG A 55 -10.37 -9.89 11.49
N ASP A 56 -11.02 -9.18 10.59
CA ASP A 56 -11.94 -9.76 9.60
C ASP A 56 -11.20 -10.75 8.70
N LYS A 57 -10.00 -10.37 8.25
CA LYS A 57 -9.13 -11.23 7.45
C LYS A 57 -8.76 -12.53 8.16
N ARG A 58 -8.47 -12.48 9.46
CA ARG A 58 -8.19 -13.67 10.28
C ARG A 58 -9.43 -14.57 10.41
N HIS A 59 -10.61 -14.00 10.62
CA HIS A 59 -11.86 -14.77 10.65
C HIS A 59 -12.17 -15.39 9.28
N LEU A 60 -12.00 -14.64 8.20
CA LEU A 60 -12.17 -15.12 6.84
C LEU A 60 -11.26 -16.31 6.56
N ARG A 61 -9.99 -16.24 6.95
CA ARG A 61 -9.03 -17.34 6.82
C ARG A 61 -9.52 -18.62 7.52
N ALA A 62 -10.05 -18.50 8.74
CA ALA A 62 -10.59 -19.65 9.47
C ALA A 62 -11.81 -20.27 8.78
N ILE A 63 -12.73 -19.44 8.25
CA ILE A 63 -13.93 -19.90 7.54
C ILE A 63 -13.54 -20.61 6.24
N VAL A 64 -12.64 -20.04 5.46
CA VAL A 64 -12.17 -20.59 4.18
C VAL A 64 -11.43 -21.91 4.40
N THR A 65 -10.60 -22.00 5.44
CA THR A 65 -9.86 -23.23 5.77
C THR A 65 -10.82 -24.36 6.14
N LYS A 66 -11.91 -24.06 6.86
CA LYS A 66 -12.94 -25.05 7.21
C LYS A 66 -13.81 -25.44 6.02
N ASN A 67 -14.16 -24.48 5.16
CA ASN A 67 -15.12 -24.63 4.06
C ASN A 67 -14.44 -24.49 2.70
N TRP A 68 -13.28 -25.11 2.54
CA TRP A 68 -12.39 -24.95 1.40
C TRP A 68 -12.96 -25.49 0.06
N ARG A 69 -14.22 -25.91 -0.03
CA ARG A 69 -14.85 -26.29 -1.32
C ARG A 69 -16.13 -25.52 -1.60
N GLU A 70 -16.53 -24.64 -0.67
CA GLU A 70 -17.76 -23.90 -0.80
C GLU A 70 -17.58 -22.68 -1.71
N PRO A 71 -18.62 -22.29 -2.47
CA PRO A 71 -18.57 -21.10 -3.29
C PRO A 71 -18.44 -19.85 -2.42
N VAL A 72 -17.83 -18.81 -2.99
CA VAL A 72 -17.57 -17.53 -2.30
C VAL A 72 -18.84 -16.90 -1.72
N GLU A 73 -20.01 -17.15 -2.32
CA GLU A 73 -21.29 -16.65 -1.82
C GLU A 73 -21.66 -17.24 -0.45
N LYS A 74 -21.51 -18.56 -0.26
CA LYS A 74 -21.72 -19.19 1.05
C LYS A 74 -20.66 -18.77 2.06
N ILE A 75 -19.40 -18.63 1.64
CA ILE A 75 -18.33 -18.13 2.51
C ILE A 75 -18.65 -16.71 2.99
N ARG A 76 -19.20 -15.87 2.10
CA ARG A 76 -19.64 -14.51 2.43
C ARG A 76 -20.80 -14.50 3.41
N GLU A 77 -21.79 -15.35 3.24
CA GLU A 77 -22.94 -15.46 4.16
C GLU A 77 -22.47 -15.84 5.57
N ASN A 78 -21.68 -16.91 5.68
CA ASN A 78 -21.07 -17.34 6.95
C ASN A 78 -20.20 -16.23 7.58
N PHE A 79 -19.46 -15.49 6.76
CA PHE A 79 -18.63 -14.38 7.23
C PHE A 79 -19.48 -13.22 7.76
N ASN A 80 -20.52 -12.84 7.03
CA ASN A 80 -21.43 -11.75 7.41
C ASN A 80 -22.18 -12.09 8.71
N GLU A 81 -22.63 -13.33 8.87
CA GLU A 81 -23.29 -13.80 10.09
C GLU A 81 -22.36 -13.82 11.29
N SER A 82 -21.10 -14.22 11.11
CA SER A 82 -20.13 -14.34 12.21
C SER A 82 -19.48 -13.01 12.62
N THR A 83 -19.27 -12.09 11.68
CA THR A 83 -18.52 -10.85 11.91
C THR A 83 -19.42 -9.62 11.97
N GLY A 84 -20.64 -9.69 11.44
CA GLY A 84 -21.55 -8.55 11.30
C GLY A 84 -21.10 -7.52 10.25
N ASN A 85 -19.97 -7.74 9.57
CA ASN A 85 -19.44 -6.85 8.53
C ASN A 85 -19.94 -7.32 7.15
N ASN A 86 -20.88 -6.58 6.55
CA ASN A 86 -21.39 -6.91 5.22
C ASN A 86 -20.43 -6.47 4.11
N ALA A 87 -19.53 -7.37 3.70
CA ALA A 87 -18.66 -7.18 2.55
C ALA A 87 -19.32 -7.69 1.27
N CYS A 88 -19.13 -6.97 0.15
CA CYS A 88 -19.68 -7.42 -1.14
C CYS A 88 -18.84 -8.57 -1.71
N ARG A 89 -19.44 -9.37 -2.61
CA ARG A 89 -18.78 -10.54 -3.23
C ARG A 89 -17.42 -10.18 -3.85
N ARG A 90 -17.31 -9.04 -4.55
CA ARG A 90 -16.03 -8.59 -5.12
C ARG A 90 -14.98 -8.29 -4.06
N THR A 91 -15.35 -7.64 -2.96
CA THR A 91 -14.42 -7.37 -1.84
C THR A 91 -13.91 -8.67 -1.24
N MET A 92 -14.79 -9.68 -1.09
CA MET A 92 -14.41 -11.01 -0.60
C MET A 92 -13.43 -11.68 -1.56
N GLN A 93 -13.74 -11.72 -2.86
CA GLN A 93 -12.85 -12.31 -3.88
C GLN A 93 -11.48 -11.62 -3.91
N GLN A 94 -11.45 -10.29 -3.92
CA GLN A 94 -10.20 -9.52 -3.93
C GLN A 94 -9.36 -9.83 -2.69
N THR A 95 -9.99 -9.88 -1.52
CA THR A 95 -9.30 -10.15 -0.26
C THR A 95 -8.77 -11.59 -0.21
N LEU A 96 -9.53 -12.55 -0.72
CA LEU A 96 -9.09 -13.94 -0.85
C LEU A 96 -7.90 -14.07 -1.81
N TYR A 97 -7.95 -13.38 -2.94
CA TYR A 97 -6.84 -13.33 -3.90
C TYR A 97 -5.57 -12.72 -3.28
N GLU A 98 -5.71 -11.60 -2.57
CA GLU A 98 -4.60 -10.98 -1.82
C GLU A 98 -4.01 -11.90 -0.75
N MET A 99 -4.82 -12.83 -0.21
CA MET A 99 -4.37 -13.86 0.74
C MET A 99 -3.77 -15.10 0.06
N GLY A 100 -3.81 -15.21 -1.26
CA GLY A 100 -3.31 -16.36 -2.02
C GLY A 100 -4.34 -17.45 -2.29
N TYR A 101 -5.63 -17.24 -1.99
CA TYR A 101 -6.70 -18.17 -2.33
C TYR A 101 -7.19 -17.88 -3.76
N ASN A 102 -6.63 -18.59 -4.74
CA ASN A 102 -7.04 -18.51 -6.14
C ASN A 102 -8.33 -19.29 -6.42
N SER A 103 -8.94 -19.06 -7.58
CA SER A 103 -10.27 -19.50 -8.00
C SER A 103 -10.58 -21.01 -7.90
N SER A 104 -9.56 -21.85 -7.67
CA SER A 104 -9.72 -23.21 -7.17
C SER A 104 -9.11 -23.28 -5.79
N ILE A 105 -9.93 -23.64 -4.81
CA ILE A 105 -9.46 -23.86 -3.46
C ILE A 105 -8.64 -25.17 -3.45
N SER A 106 -7.35 -25.04 -3.75
CA SER A 106 -6.22 -25.96 -3.57
C SER A 106 -5.07 -25.26 -4.31
N GLU A 107 -4.10 -24.65 -3.66
CA GLU A 107 -3.01 -25.32 -2.97
C GLU A 107 -2.37 -24.34 -2.01
N LYS A 108 -2.00 -24.89 -0.85
CA LYS A 108 -1.21 -24.26 0.19
C LYS A 108 0.15 -23.87 -0.41
N TYR A 109 0.40 -22.59 -0.69
CA TYR A 109 1.76 -22.10 -0.84
C TYR A 109 2.28 -21.67 0.53
N GLU A 110 3.01 -22.60 1.13
CA GLU A 110 3.89 -22.41 2.27
C GLU A 110 4.99 -21.42 1.86
N TYR A 111 5.02 -20.24 2.48
CA TYR A 111 6.20 -19.37 2.39
C TYR A 111 7.21 -19.87 3.42
N VAL A 112 8.29 -20.44 2.90
CA VAL A 112 9.60 -20.57 3.57
C VAL A 112 10.10 -19.18 3.98
#